data_AF-A0AAU9U949-F1
#
_entry.id   AF-A0AAU9U949-F1
#
_cell.length_a   1.000
_cell.length_b   1.000
_cell.length_c   1.000
_cell.angle_alpha   90.00
_cell.angle_beta   90.00
_cell.angle_gamma   90.00
#
_symmetry.space_group_name_H-M   'P 1'
#
loop_
_entity.id
_entity.type
_entity.pdbx_description
1 polymer ?
#
loop_
_entity_poly.entity_id
_entity_poly.type
_entity_poly.pdbx_seq_one_letter_code
_entity_poly.pdbx_strand_id
1 'polypeptide(L)'
;MSGNKDTPMQSPATEIEARPSTLKRTKSSIGSSFAKISAYASDGNKNKEITQNIAEMICRDSLPFSLVEGLGFKKLMKTVAPLYKVPCRNTITHLIDTKYEEKNPLSYKNYD
;
A
#
# COMPACT_ATOMS: atom_id res chain seq x y z
N MET A 1 14.97 -73.80 36.76
CA MET A 1 14.39 -73.84 35.40
C MET A 1 13.87 -72.44 35.08
N SER A 2 14.43 -71.78 34.07
CA SER A 2 13.81 -71.59 32.73
C SER A 2 12.56 -70.70 32.80
N GLY A 3 12.44 -69.54 32.15
CA GLY A 3 13.25 -68.84 31.17
C GLY A 3 12.54 -67.53 30.79
N ASN A 4 13.28 -66.58 30.22
CA ASN A 4 12.79 -65.33 29.62
C ASN A 4 11.78 -65.59 28.50
N LYS A 5 10.82 -64.66 28.28
CA LYS A 5 10.49 -64.18 26.93
C LYS A 5 10.06 -62.71 26.94
N ASP A 6 10.74 -61.96 26.10
CA ASP A 6 10.56 -60.58 25.69
C ASP A 6 9.23 -60.33 24.95
N THR A 7 8.72 -59.09 25.09
CA THR A 7 8.05 -58.15 24.13
C THR A 7 7.34 -58.74 22.88
N PRO A 8 6.16 -58.23 22.42
CA PRO A 8 6.06 -56.84 21.92
C PRO A 8 4.70 -56.12 22.08
N MET A 9 4.73 -54.83 22.39
CA MET A 9 3.70 -53.92 21.86
C MET A 9 4.40 -52.80 21.10
N GLN A 10 4.18 -52.82 19.79
CA GLN A 10 4.69 -51.88 18.81
C GLN A 10 4.00 -50.51 18.96
N SER A 11 4.80 -49.45 18.81
CA SER A 11 4.35 -48.09 18.49
C SER A 11 3.70 -48.05 17.09
N PRO A 12 2.97 -46.97 16.75
CA PRO A 12 3.69 -45.91 16.06
C PRO A 12 3.35 -44.50 16.58
N ALA A 13 4.40 -43.70 16.67
CA ALA A 13 4.37 -42.27 16.84
C ALA A 13 3.58 -41.60 15.70
N THR A 14 2.59 -40.80 16.03
CA THR A 14 2.05 -39.81 15.09
C THR A 14 2.95 -38.58 15.16
N GLU A 15 3.93 -38.62 14.26
CA GLU A 15 4.65 -37.53 13.61
C GLU A 15 4.11 -36.12 13.92
N ILE A 16 4.81 -35.40 14.79
CA ILE A 16 4.76 -33.94 14.81
C ILE A 16 5.49 -33.51 13.53
N GLU A 17 4.74 -33.33 12.44
CA GLU A 17 5.26 -32.73 11.22
C GLU A 17 5.55 -31.25 11.52
N ALA A 18 6.76 -30.98 12.00
CA ALA A 18 7.27 -29.64 12.19
C ALA A 18 7.43 -28.99 10.82
N ARG A 19 6.42 -28.22 10.39
CA ARG A 19 6.45 -27.42 9.17
C ARG A 19 7.67 -26.48 9.21
N PRO A 20 8.69 -26.63 8.33
CA PRO A 20 9.83 -25.73 8.35
C PRO A 20 9.42 -24.41 7.70
N SER A 21 8.97 -23.44 8.49
CA SER A 21 8.78 -22.06 8.03
C SER A 21 10.13 -21.38 7.86
N THR A 22 10.90 -21.77 6.84
CA THR A 22 12.08 -21.02 6.42
C THR A 22 11.65 -19.88 5.51
N LEU A 23 11.10 -18.82 6.11
CA LEU A 23 11.08 -17.51 5.46
C LEU A 23 12.54 -17.06 5.34
N LYS A 24 13.14 -17.26 4.16
CA LYS A 24 14.47 -16.72 3.86
C LYS A 24 14.40 -15.20 3.97
N ARG A 25 14.79 -14.68 5.14
CA ARG A 25 14.91 -13.25 5.42
C ARG A 25 15.97 -12.68 4.49
N THR A 26 15.53 -12.16 3.35
CA THR A 26 16.39 -11.41 2.42
C THR A 26 16.90 -10.18 3.16
N LYS A 27 18.23 -10.04 3.25
CA LYS A 27 18.84 -8.85 3.84
C LYS A 27 18.58 -7.68 2.89
N SER A 28 17.54 -6.89 3.14
CA SER A 28 17.34 -5.63 2.44
C SER A 28 18.43 -4.66 2.88
N SER A 29 19.20 -4.14 1.93
CA SER A 29 20.23 -3.13 2.21
C SER A 29 19.60 -1.86 2.82
N ILE A 30 20.32 -1.18 3.71
CA ILE A 30 19.93 0.13 4.26
C ILE A 30 19.58 1.11 3.13
N GLY A 31 20.34 1.09 2.02
CA GLY A 31 20.06 1.91 0.84
C GLY A 31 18.67 1.67 0.21
N SER A 32 18.20 0.42 0.25
CA SER A 32 16.86 0.08 -0.26
C SER A 32 15.73 0.66 0.60
N SER A 33 15.95 0.83 1.90
CA SER A 33 15.00 1.50 2.79
C SER A 33 14.91 2.99 2.49
N PHE A 34 16.05 3.65 2.25
CA PHE A 34 16.08 5.06 1.85
C PHE A 34 15.40 5.28 0.50
N ALA A 35 15.62 4.41 -0.48
CA ALA A 35 14.93 4.48 -1.77
C ALA A 35 13.40 4.33 -1.64
N LYS A 36 12.92 3.50 -0.70
CA LYS A 36 11.49 3.40 -0.41
C LYS A 36 10.94 4.70 0.18
N ILE A 37 11.67 5.32 1.11
CA ILE A 37 11.24 6.58 1.74
C ILE A 37 11.18 7.70 0.69
N SER A 38 12.20 7.83 -0.17
CA SER A 38 12.22 8.85 -1.22
C SER A 38 11.12 8.66 -2.26
N ALA A 39 10.68 7.43 -2.51
CA ALA A 39 9.54 7.20 -3.41
C ALA A 39 8.23 7.86 -2.94
N TYR A 40 8.08 8.13 -1.64
CA TYR A 40 6.92 8.83 -1.05
C TYR A 40 7.13 10.34 -0.84
N ALA A 41 8.33 10.85 -1.12
CA ALA A 41 8.58 12.30 -1.14
C ALA A 41 7.64 13.01 -2.13
N SER A 42 7.50 14.33 -2.02
CA SER A 42 6.54 15.12 -2.81
C SER A 42 6.68 14.92 -4.33
N ASP A 43 7.90 14.70 -4.81
CA ASP A 43 8.27 14.44 -6.20
C ASP A 43 8.41 12.94 -6.52
N GLY A 44 8.30 12.08 -5.52
CA GLY A 44 8.47 10.64 -5.60
C GLY A 44 7.36 9.96 -6.41
N ASN A 45 7.72 8.90 -7.12
CA ASN A 45 6.80 8.19 -8.01
C ASN A 45 5.57 7.64 -7.29
N LYS A 46 5.73 7.11 -6.06
CA LYS A 46 4.60 6.56 -5.29
C LYS A 46 3.67 7.66 -4.79
N ASN A 47 4.21 8.83 -4.44
CA ASN A 47 3.39 9.98 -4.07
C ASN A 47 2.51 10.44 -5.24
N LYS A 48 3.12 10.62 -6.43
CA LYS A 48 2.40 11.01 -7.65
C LYS A 48 1.33 10.00 -8.04
N GLU A 49 1.65 8.71 -8.00
CA GLU A 49 0.73 7.62 -8.32
C GLU A 49 -0.48 7.60 -7.38
N ILE A 50 -0.26 7.68 -6.07
CA ILE A 50 -1.37 7.71 -5.09
C ILE A 50 -2.23 8.96 -5.29
N THR A 51 -1.60 10.14 -5.44
CA THR A 51 -2.33 11.41 -5.63
C THR A 51 -3.18 11.36 -6.90
N GLN A 52 -2.63 10.81 -7.98
CA GLN A 52 -3.35 10.63 -9.24
C GLN A 52 -4.55 9.71 -9.08
N ASN A 53 -4.38 8.57 -8.42
CA ASN A 53 -5.47 7.62 -8.19
C ASN A 53 -6.58 8.24 -7.32
N ILE A 54 -6.23 9.07 -6.34
CA ILE A 54 -7.22 9.81 -5.52
C ILE A 54 -8.00 10.80 -6.38
N ALA A 55 -7.33 11.58 -7.22
CA ALA A 55 -7.99 12.53 -8.13
C ALA A 55 -8.92 11.79 -9.11
N GLU A 56 -8.48 10.66 -9.67
CA GLU A 56 -9.32 9.83 -10.52
C GLU A 56 -10.53 9.26 -9.81
N MET A 57 -10.37 8.75 -8.58
CA MET A 57 -11.49 8.26 -7.76
C MET A 57 -12.52 9.38 -7.53
N ILE A 58 -12.06 10.58 -7.19
CA ILE A 58 -12.95 11.73 -6.98
C ILE A 58 -13.74 12.06 -8.24
N CYS A 59 -13.07 12.13 -9.40
CA CYS A 59 -13.73 12.44 -10.67
C CYS A 59 -14.67 11.32 -11.13
N ARG A 60 -14.24 10.05 -11.04
CA ARG A 60 -15.01 8.90 -11.52
C ARG A 60 -16.26 8.66 -10.66
N ASP A 61 -16.12 8.78 -9.35
CA ASP A 61 -17.20 8.46 -8.40
C ASP A 61 -18.00 9.72 -8.01
N SER A 62 -17.74 10.88 -8.65
CA SER A 62 -18.39 12.17 -8.37
C SER A 62 -18.34 12.57 -6.89
N LEU A 63 -17.21 12.31 -6.23
CA LEU A 63 -17.03 12.57 -4.81
C LEU A 63 -16.69 14.05 -4.56
N PRO A 64 -17.01 14.60 -3.37
CA PRO A 64 -16.59 15.95 -3.03
C PRO A 64 -15.07 16.02 -2.86
N PHE A 65 -14.46 17.12 -3.32
CA PHE A 65 -13.01 17.34 -3.13
C PHE A 65 -12.59 17.38 -1.66
N SER A 66 -13.51 17.68 -0.74
CA SER A 66 -13.27 17.66 0.71
C SER A 66 -13.10 16.24 1.29
N LEU A 67 -13.34 15.19 0.50
CA LEU A 67 -13.13 13.79 0.90
C LEU A 67 -11.73 13.57 1.50
N VAL A 68 -10.70 14.14 0.88
CA VAL A 68 -9.30 13.98 1.31
C VAL A 68 -9.03 14.58 2.70
N GLU A 69 -9.90 15.48 3.15
CA GLU A 69 -9.79 16.13 4.46
C GLU A 69 -10.54 15.37 5.56
N GLY A 70 -11.42 14.44 5.19
CA GLY A 70 -12.22 13.62 6.09
C GLY A 70 -11.36 12.75 7.01
N LEU A 71 -11.77 12.65 8.28
CA LEU A 71 -11.05 11.87 9.30
C LEU A 71 -10.96 10.38 8.94
N GLY A 72 -12.04 9.81 8.40
CA GLY A 72 -12.07 8.41 7.94
C GLY A 72 -11.09 8.15 6.81
N PHE A 73 -11.04 9.05 5.82
CA PHE A 73 -10.10 8.94 4.70
C PHE A 73 -8.65 9.08 5.17
N LYS A 74 -8.34 10.06 6.02
CA LYS A 74 -6.99 10.21 6.62
C LYS A 74 -6.58 9.00 7.44
N LYS A 75 -7.51 8.39 8.19
CA LYS A 75 -7.26 7.15 8.93
C LYS A 75 -6.93 5.99 7.99
N LEU A 76 -7.71 5.83 6.92
CA LEU A 76 -7.45 4.83 5.88
C LEU A 76 -6.05 5.01 5.28
N MET A 77 -5.72 6.23 4.86
CA MET A 77 -4.41 6.53 4.25
C MET A 77 -3.23 6.27 5.17
N LYS A 78 -3.36 6.57 6.48
CA LYS A 78 -2.35 6.20 7.48
C LYS A 78 -2.12 4.69 7.58
N THR A 79 -3.16 3.88 7.38
CA THR A 79 -3.05 2.42 7.41
C THR A 79 -2.46 1.87 6.12
N VAL A 80 -2.91 2.34 4.95
CA VAL A 80 -2.50 1.76 3.66
C VAL A 80 -1.16 2.31 3.15
N ALA A 81 -0.88 3.60 3.39
CA ALA A 81 0.31 4.30 2.90
C ALA A 81 0.82 5.28 3.97
N PRO A 82 1.43 4.79 5.07
CA PRO A 82 1.82 5.63 6.21
C PRO A 82 2.85 6.71 5.88
N LEU A 83 3.65 6.52 4.82
CA LEU A 83 4.64 7.48 4.36
C LEU A 83 4.07 8.53 3.40
N TYR A 84 2.83 8.36 2.93
CA TYR A 84 2.17 9.28 2.03
C TYR A 84 1.52 10.43 2.80
N LYS A 85 1.81 11.66 2.38
CA LYS A 85 1.14 12.85 2.91
C LYS A 85 -0.10 13.13 2.08
N VAL A 86 -1.27 13.01 2.71
CA VAL A 86 -2.55 13.31 2.07
C VAL A 86 -2.60 14.79 1.66
N PRO A 87 -2.89 15.10 0.38
CA PRO A 87 -3.01 16.47 -0.10
C PRO A 87 -4.25 17.15 0.48
N CYS A 88 -4.26 18.49 0.48
CA CYS A 88 -5.47 19.23 0.77
C CYS A 88 -6.39 19.28 -0.45
N ARG A 89 -7.64 19.69 -0.24
CA ARG A 89 -8.63 19.85 -1.32
C ARG A 89 -8.10 20.72 -2.46
N ASN A 90 -7.46 21.85 -2.15
CA ASN A 90 -6.99 22.80 -3.17
C ASN A 90 -5.94 22.17 -4.09
N THR A 91 -5.04 21.35 -3.55
CA THR A 91 -4.05 20.61 -4.34
C THR A 91 -4.73 19.65 -5.32
N ILE A 92 -5.76 18.94 -4.87
CA ILE A 92 -6.54 18.04 -5.73
C ILE A 92 -7.28 18.81 -6.82
N THR A 93 -7.92 19.94 -6.47
CA THR A 93 -8.62 20.79 -7.44
C THR A 93 -7.66 21.27 -8.52
N HIS A 94 -6.53 21.87 -8.14
CA HIS A 94 -5.52 22.34 -9.10
C HIS A 94 -4.99 21.21 -9.98
N LEU A 95 -4.73 20.02 -9.41
CA LEU A 95 -4.28 18.87 -10.18
C LEU A 95 -5.32 18.45 -11.24
N ILE A 96 -6.60 18.44 -10.88
CA ILE A 96 -7.68 18.09 -11.81
C ILE A 96 -7.83 19.15 -12.90
N ASP A 97 -7.77 20.43 -12.53
CA ASP A 97 -7.85 21.55 -13.48
C ASP A 97 -6.71 21.47 -14.51
N THR A 98 -5.46 21.31 -14.05
CA THR A 98 -4.30 21.14 -14.93
C THR A 98 -4.46 19.93 -15.87
N LYS A 99 -4.96 18.80 -15.35
CA LYS A 99 -5.20 17.61 -16.20
C LYS A 99 -6.32 17.79 -17.22
N TYR A 100 -7.33 18.58 -16.87
CA TYR A 100 -8.40 18.92 -17.78
C TYR A 100 -7.90 19.85 -18.90
N GLU A 101 -7.07 20.84 -18.57
CA GLU A 101 -6.41 21.74 -19.53
C GLU A 101 -5.51 20.98 -20.50
N GLU A 102 -4.66 20.07 -20.01
CA GLU A 102 -3.80 19.22 -20.83
C GLU A 102 -4.61 18.40 -21.85
N LYS A 103 -5.77 17.90 -21.43
CA LYS A 103 -6.65 17.08 -22.28
C LYS A 103 -7.55 17.91 -23.20
N ASN A 104 -7.83 19.17 -22.85
CA ASN A 104 -8.74 20.04 -23.59
C ASN A 104 -8.27 21.51 -23.58
N PRO A 105 -7.17 21.84 -24.30
CA PRO A 105 -6.50 23.14 -24.22
C PRO A 105 -7.32 24.31 -24.79
N LEU A 106 -8.48 24.04 -25.40
CA LEU A 106 -9.35 25.04 -26.02
C LEU A 106 -10.50 25.51 -25.11
N SER A 107 -10.67 24.90 -23.92
CA SER A 107 -11.84 25.14 -23.05
C SER A 107 -11.81 26.45 -22.25
N TYR A 108 -10.64 27.07 -22.05
CA TYR A 108 -10.49 28.20 -21.09
C TYR A 108 -10.18 29.57 -21.72
N LYS A 109 -10.08 29.69 -23.05
CA LYS A 109 -9.83 30.98 -23.72
C LYS A 109 -11.04 31.93 -23.80
N ASN A 110 -12.13 31.67 -23.09
CA ASN A 110 -13.39 32.42 -23.24
C ASN A 110 -13.96 32.99 -21.92
N TYR A 111 -13.15 33.14 -20.89
CA TYR A 111 -13.55 33.82 -19.64
C TYR A 111 -12.47 34.81 -19.21
N ASP A 112 -12.29 35.87 -20.01
CA ASP A 112 -11.71 37.14 -19.55
C ASP A 112 -12.81 38.00 -18.91
#